data_AF-A0A9N9GM36-F1
#
_entry.id   AF-A0A9N9GM36-F1
#
_cell.length_a   1.000
_cell.length_b   1.000
_cell.length_c   1.000
_cell.angle_alpha   90.00
_cell.angle_beta   90.00
_cell.angle_gamma   90.00
#
_symmetry.space_group_name_H-M   'P 1'
#
loop_
_entity.id
_entity.type
_entity.pdbx_description
1 polymer ?
#
loop_
_entity_poly.entity_id
_entity_poly.type
_entity_poly.pdbx_seq_one_letter_code
_entity_poly.pdbx_strand_id
1 'polypeptide(L)'
;MDAKKELPKSIKTRIFKHIKYPKALIVTCKDWHEIAKNSDAKAEWIIQNYGREHALFHAVRLGPLFLDEPTAKAIIAKDAILSRYFIQRLLNSFGKYDQKLMEQKITHNVKQIDTEQIKSLQKNARIPWASDLELSVFAYFLTVAQNQFEMDELCMKGNDMELFHFLSAAEWALPDVRVVIERLLELINIGFQLNYSIISKIFYLFEDRLEYIGEVLVESFIFIKQDNRENFLDNCLIETLKSEHCSNKPQVWNFLYALIQNPEFTFIKAFNHYLSKNQNSMIDSESKQLILPSKFYIWVLRKFGTNAKITKLCFEEILKTRISLDRQLQQDTTNVDIPTGINQHVFQAICNIFKFYCNAENFYLPSHLDILSQCTIVEILAPLFKHYLPDLFDMDVSFELPMQIINDIDNFDDYNILPKATTKRKRKKCMLKEWDQSLYKFSEKNSGELTNTFRSYLNEFIYDKLQTSEFANKKCRKRH
;
A
#
# COMPACT_ATOMS: atom_id res chain seq x y z
N MET A 1 -6.03 78.24 16.11
CA MET A 1 -4.75 77.51 16.12
C MET A 1 -5.05 76.03 16.04
N ASP A 2 -4.97 75.54 14.81
CA ASP A 2 -4.96 74.14 14.43
C ASP A 2 -3.87 73.35 15.16
N ALA A 3 -4.27 72.20 15.70
CA ALA A 3 -3.53 70.94 15.68
C ALA A 3 -4.29 69.93 16.56
N LYS A 4 -5.32 69.29 16.00
CA LYS A 4 -5.62 67.91 16.43
C LYS A 4 -4.33 67.14 16.13
N LYS A 5 -3.49 66.93 17.13
CA LYS A 5 -2.29 66.08 17.02
C LYS A 5 -2.78 64.67 16.71
N GLU A 6 -2.89 64.38 15.42
CA GLU A 6 -3.13 63.02 14.96
C GLU A 6 -1.98 62.16 15.47
N LEU A 7 -2.32 61.07 16.16
CA LEU A 7 -1.33 60.10 16.61
C LEU A 7 -0.50 59.65 15.40
N PRO A 8 0.84 59.69 15.48
CA PRO A 8 1.71 59.19 14.43
C PRO A 8 1.34 57.76 14.02
N LYS A 9 1.45 57.44 12.72
CA LYS A 9 1.10 56.13 12.17
C LYS A 9 1.80 54.99 12.92
N SER A 10 3.05 55.18 13.32
CA SER A 10 3.83 54.23 14.12
C SER A 10 3.23 53.93 15.51
N ILE A 11 2.67 54.95 16.18
CA ILE A 11 2.00 54.78 17.47
C ILE A 11 0.64 54.10 17.27
N LYS A 12 -0.10 54.48 16.23
CA LYS A 12 -1.37 53.81 15.90
C LYS A 12 -1.15 52.32 15.58
N THR A 13 -0.12 51.93 14.82
CA THR A 13 0.23 50.51 14.60
C THR A 13 0.54 49.77 15.91
N ARG A 14 1.28 50.41 16.84
CA ARG A 14 1.55 49.85 18.17
C ARG A 14 0.31 49.72 19.04
N ILE A 15 -0.70 50.56 18.85
CA ILE A 15 -1.99 50.42 19.54
C ILE A 15 -2.78 49.29 18.90
N PHE A 16 -2.80 49.22 17.57
CA PHE A 16 -3.53 48.22 16.80
C PHE A 16 -3.20 46.79 17.25
N LYS A 17 -1.91 46.45 17.42
CA LYS A 17 -1.46 45.10 17.85
C LYS A 17 -2.01 44.64 19.21
N HIS A 18 -2.41 45.55 20.11
CA HIS A 18 -2.91 45.22 21.44
C HIS A 18 -4.44 45.16 21.52
N ILE A 19 -5.14 45.41 20.41
CA ILE A 19 -6.60 45.46 20.39
C ILE A 19 -7.16 44.05 20.21
N LYS A 20 -7.99 43.61 21.16
CA LYS A 20 -8.61 42.27 21.14
C LYS A 20 -9.58 42.06 19.97
N TYR A 21 -10.28 43.12 19.53
CA TYR A 21 -11.31 43.06 18.48
C TYR A 21 -11.10 44.17 17.43
N PRO A 22 -10.23 43.96 16.42
CA PRO A 22 -9.85 45.01 15.47
C PRO A 22 -11.02 45.53 14.64
N LYS A 23 -12.06 44.72 14.38
CA LYS A 23 -13.25 45.12 13.62
C LYS A 23 -13.94 46.37 14.19
N ALA A 24 -14.05 46.47 15.52
CA ALA A 24 -14.70 47.61 16.17
C ALA A 24 -13.89 48.91 16.00
N LEU A 25 -12.56 48.82 15.92
CA LEU A 25 -11.68 49.96 15.73
C LEU A 25 -11.65 50.43 14.26
N ILE A 26 -11.63 49.48 13.33
CA ILE A 26 -11.55 49.74 11.89
C ILE A 26 -12.70 50.63 11.40
N VAL A 27 -13.90 50.44 11.94
CA VAL A 27 -15.10 51.19 11.55
C VAL A 27 -15.15 52.62 12.11
N THR A 28 -14.24 52.98 13.02
CA THR A 28 -14.28 54.29 13.69
C THR A 28 -13.73 55.44 12.84
N CYS A 29 -12.67 55.21 12.06
CA CYS A 29 -12.12 56.21 11.15
C CYS A 29 -11.24 55.61 10.04
N LYS A 30 -11.01 56.41 8.99
CA LYS A 30 -10.21 56.02 7.81
C LYS A 30 -8.77 55.61 8.17
N ASP A 31 -8.16 56.25 9.16
CA ASP A 31 -6.78 55.94 9.56
C ASP A 31 -6.64 54.54 10.15
N TRP A 32 -7.60 54.09 10.95
CA TRP A 32 -7.60 52.73 11.51
C TRP A 32 -7.89 51.69 10.45
N HIS A 33 -8.72 52.04 9.47
CA HIS A 33 -8.96 51.21 8.28
C HIS A 33 -7.70 51.05 7.43
N GLU A 34 -6.95 52.13 7.20
CA GLU A 34 -5.65 52.12 6.51
C GLU A 34 -4.62 51.22 7.23
N ILE A 35 -4.57 51.30 8.56
CA ILE A 35 -3.66 50.45 9.36
C ILE A 35 -4.06 48.98 9.31
N ALA A 36 -5.36 48.68 9.34
CA ALA A 36 -5.83 47.30 9.26
C ALA A 36 -5.65 46.66 7.87
N LYS A 37 -5.44 47.45 6.82
CA LYS A 37 -5.04 46.94 5.49
C LYS A 37 -3.55 46.63 5.40
N ASN A 38 -2.73 47.18 6.29
CA ASN A 38 -1.29 46.98 6.27
C ASN A 38 -0.91 45.55 6.71
N SER A 39 -0.22 44.83 5.84
CA SER A 39 0.17 43.43 6.04
C SER A 39 1.10 43.22 7.24
N ASP A 40 2.04 44.13 7.50
CA ASP A 40 2.91 44.07 8.68
C ASP A 40 2.12 44.25 9.98
N ALA A 41 1.16 45.18 10.00
CA ALA A 41 0.31 45.42 11.16
C ALA A 41 -0.60 44.23 11.45
N LYS A 42 -1.15 43.58 10.40
CA LYS A 42 -1.92 42.33 10.52
C LYS A 42 -1.05 41.18 11.05
N ALA A 43 0.16 41.03 10.53
CA ALA A 43 1.11 40.00 10.95
C ALA A 43 1.54 40.17 12.42
N GLU A 44 1.86 41.40 12.84
CA GLU A 44 2.18 41.69 14.24
C GLU A 44 1.00 41.44 15.17
N TRP A 45 -0.20 41.86 14.75
CA TRP A 45 -1.40 41.64 15.52
C TRP A 45 -1.65 40.14 15.74
N ILE A 46 -1.53 39.31 14.71
CA ILE A 46 -1.84 37.87 14.82
C ILE A 46 -0.80 37.11 15.65
N ILE A 47 0.48 37.43 15.48
CA ILE A 47 1.56 36.82 16.28
C ILE A 47 1.43 37.23 17.75
N GLN A 48 1.09 38.49 18.03
CA GLN A 48 0.92 38.97 19.40
C GLN A 48 -0.28 38.33 20.12
N ASN A 49 -1.39 38.09 19.42
CA ASN A 49 -2.62 37.58 20.03
C ASN A 49 -2.68 36.05 20.11
N TYR A 50 -2.02 35.33 19.20
CA TYR A 50 -2.10 33.86 19.11
C TYR A 50 -0.75 33.15 19.28
N GLY A 51 0.35 33.90 19.39
CA GLY A 51 1.71 33.34 19.47
C GLY A 51 2.24 32.88 18.12
N ARG A 52 3.57 32.78 18.00
CA ARG A 52 4.27 32.41 16.75
C ARG A 52 3.91 31.01 16.25
N GLU A 53 3.65 30.09 17.17
CA GLU A 53 3.34 28.67 16.90
C GLU A 53 1.97 28.48 16.23
N HIS A 54 1.00 29.31 16.57
CA HIS A 54 -0.40 29.16 16.13
C HIS A 54 -0.86 30.27 15.19
N ALA A 55 -0.02 31.30 14.95
CA ALA A 55 -0.32 32.45 14.11
C ALA A 55 -0.89 32.05 12.74
N LEU A 56 -0.26 31.09 12.06
CA LEU A 56 -0.70 30.62 10.75
C LEU A 56 -2.04 29.88 10.79
N PHE A 57 -2.30 29.09 11.83
CA PHE A 57 -3.58 28.40 12.00
C PHE A 57 -4.74 29.40 12.13
N HIS A 58 -4.52 30.44 12.92
CA HIS A 58 -5.50 31.50 13.13
C HIS A 58 -5.62 32.42 11.92
N ALA A 59 -4.54 32.65 11.16
CA ALA A 59 -4.56 33.47 9.96
C ALA A 59 -5.53 32.91 8.92
N VAL A 60 -5.40 31.62 8.63
CA VAL A 60 -6.28 30.90 7.71
C VAL A 60 -7.73 30.88 8.22
N ARG A 61 -7.94 30.72 9.53
CA ARG A 61 -9.28 30.73 10.14
C ARG A 61 -9.98 32.09 10.02
N LEU A 62 -9.23 33.19 9.99
CA LEU A 62 -9.77 34.54 9.82
C LEU A 62 -10.21 34.80 8.37
N GLY A 63 -9.79 33.95 7.44
CA GLY A 63 -10.27 33.91 6.06
C GLY A 63 -9.59 34.91 5.12
N PRO A 64 -9.99 34.92 3.84
CA PRO A 64 -9.32 35.67 2.77
C PRO A 64 -9.38 37.19 2.95
N LEU A 65 -10.38 37.72 3.68
CA LEU A 65 -10.44 39.15 4.01
C LEU A 65 -9.29 39.60 4.92
N PHE A 66 -8.71 38.68 5.69
CA PHE A 66 -7.61 38.95 6.60
C PHE A 66 -6.27 38.51 6.01
N LEU A 67 -6.22 37.29 5.45
CA LEU A 67 -5.01 36.65 4.97
C LEU A 67 -4.94 36.69 3.43
N ASP A 68 -4.12 37.61 2.93
CA ASP A 68 -3.66 37.71 1.54
C ASP A 68 -2.17 37.32 1.45
N GLU A 69 -1.64 37.16 0.23
CA GLU A 69 -0.23 36.76 0.01
C GLU A 69 0.78 37.72 0.68
N PRO A 70 0.64 39.05 0.61
CA PRO A 70 1.52 39.98 1.33
C PRO A 70 1.48 39.79 2.85
N THR A 71 0.31 39.52 3.43
CA THR A 71 0.15 39.24 4.87
C THR A 71 0.78 37.89 5.24
N ALA A 72 0.63 36.86 4.40
CA ALA A 72 1.29 35.58 4.61
C ALA A 72 2.82 35.72 4.63
N LYS A 73 3.39 36.47 3.68
CA LYS A 73 4.83 36.82 3.64
C LYS A 73 5.26 37.55 4.91
N ALA A 74 4.51 38.55 5.34
CA ALA A 74 4.81 39.32 6.55
C ALA A 74 4.77 38.46 7.83
N ILE A 75 3.86 37.48 7.91
CA ILE A 75 3.77 36.56 9.05
C ILE A 75 5.02 35.66 9.12
N ILE A 76 5.44 35.08 7.99
CA ILE A 76 6.66 34.24 7.92
C ILE A 76 7.92 35.06 8.20
N ALA A 77 8.03 36.26 7.63
CA ALA A 77 9.16 37.17 7.86
C ALA A 77 9.31 37.64 9.32
N LYS A 78 8.26 37.47 10.14
CA LYS A 78 8.25 37.77 11.58
C LYS A 78 8.38 36.51 12.46
N ASP A 79 9.00 35.47 11.91
CA ASP A 79 9.33 34.19 12.58
C ASP A 79 8.10 33.41 13.09
N ALA A 80 6.96 33.51 12.40
CA ALA A 80 5.88 32.56 12.65
C ALA A 80 6.30 31.14 12.26
N ILE A 81 5.94 30.16 13.06
CA ILE A 81 6.41 28.78 12.87
C ILE A 81 5.53 28.10 11.82
N LEU A 82 6.09 27.94 10.63
CA LEU A 82 5.56 27.01 9.63
C LEU A 82 5.94 25.60 10.06
N SER A 83 4.99 24.82 10.59
CA SER A 83 5.23 23.45 11.03
C SER A 83 4.81 22.44 9.95
N ARG A 84 5.46 21.27 9.93
CA ARG A 84 5.02 20.14 9.07
C ARG A 84 3.56 19.78 9.31
N TYR A 85 3.11 19.82 10.56
CA TYR A 85 1.72 19.54 10.92
C TYR A 85 0.74 20.58 10.35
N PHE A 86 1.09 21.88 10.38
CA PHE A 86 0.31 22.92 9.73
C PHE A 86 0.15 22.67 8.24
N ILE A 87 1.25 22.36 7.55
CA ILE A 87 1.23 22.07 6.11
C ILE A 87 0.38 20.83 5.81
N GLN A 88 0.50 19.75 6.59
CA GLN A 88 -0.34 18.57 6.44
C GLN A 88 -1.83 18.87 6.65
N ARG A 89 -2.18 19.69 7.64
CA ARG A 89 -3.57 20.10 7.91
C ARG A 89 -4.12 21.00 6.82
N LEU A 90 -3.27 21.88 6.27
CA LEU A 90 -3.59 22.77 5.16
C LEU A 90 -3.91 21.97 3.90
N LEU A 91 -3.03 21.05 3.52
CA LEU A 91 -3.22 20.11 2.41
C LEU A 91 -4.51 19.29 2.54
N ASN A 92 -4.82 18.83 3.76
CA ASN A 92 -6.03 18.07 4.05
C ASN A 92 -7.33 18.88 4.04
N SER A 93 -7.30 20.21 3.98
CA SER A 93 -8.49 21.06 4.20
C SER A 93 -8.78 22.02 3.03
N PHE A 94 -7.77 22.32 2.22
CA PHE A 94 -7.86 23.21 1.07
C PHE A 94 -8.74 22.62 -0.04
N GLY A 95 -9.69 23.38 -0.60
CA GLY A 95 -10.52 22.92 -1.74
C GLY A 95 -11.64 21.91 -1.43
N LYS A 96 -11.81 21.48 -0.16
CA LYS A 96 -12.87 20.53 0.24
C LYS A 96 -14.30 21.08 0.20
N TYR A 97 -14.46 22.40 0.12
CA TYR A 97 -15.77 23.06 0.09
C TYR A 97 -15.73 24.18 -0.94
N ASP A 98 -16.24 23.89 -2.13
CA ASP A 98 -16.44 24.89 -3.18
C ASP A 98 -17.95 25.06 -3.40
N GLN A 99 -18.45 26.27 -3.14
CA GLN A 99 -19.86 26.60 -3.25
C GLN A 99 -20.36 26.51 -4.70
N LYS A 100 -19.53 26.85 -5.70
CA LYS A 100 -19.87 26.69 -7.11
C LYS A 100 -19.96 25.20 -7.49
N LEU A 101 -19.08 24.37 -6.92
CA LEU A 101 -19.12 22.92 -7.11
C LEU A 101 -20.40 22.29 -6.53
N MET A 102 -20.85 22.76 -5.36
CA MET A 102 -22.12 22.32 -4.79
C MET A 102 -23.33 22.77 -5.62
N GLU A 103 -23.33 24.03 -6.10
CA GLU A 103 -24.38 24.55 -6.98
C GLU A 103 -24.44 23.79 -8.32
N GLN A 104 -23.28 23.43 -8.88
CA GLN A 104 -23.20 22.60 -10.08
C GLN A 104 -23.70 21.16 -9.84
N LYS A 105 -23.35 20.53 -8.71
CA LYS A 105 -23.90 19.22 -8.31
C LYS A 105 -25.42 19.25 -8.15
N ILE A 106 -25.98 20.34 -7.62
CA ILE A 106 -27.43 20.54 -7.46
C ILE A 106 -28.12 20.71 -8.82
N THR A 107 -27.52 21.48 -9.71
CA THR A 107 -28.11 21.80 -11.03
C THR A 107 -28.16 20.59 -11.97
N HIS A 108 -27.22 19.64 -11.83
CA HIS A 108 -27.09 18.49 -12.72
C HIS A 108 -27.70 17.18 -12.17
N ASN A 109 -28.02 17.09 -10.86
CA ASN A 109 -28.64 15.90 -10.23
C ASN A 109 -30.18 15.94 -10.09
N VAL A 110 -30.88 16.78 -10.88
CA VAL A 110 -32.34 17.07 -10.75
C VAL A 110 -33.27 15.84 -10.89
N LYS A 111 -32.77 14.64 -11.17
CA LYS A 111 -33.61 13.43 -11.25
C LYS A 111 -33.63 12.54 -10.00
N GLN A 112 -32.81 12.76 -8.97
CA GLN A 112 -32.73 11.78 -7.86
C GLN A 112 -32.57 12.32 -6.43
N ILE A 113 -32.50 13.62 -6.18
CA ILE A 113 -32.29 14.13 -4.80
C ILE A 113 -33.49 14.96 -4.36
N ASP A 114 -34.13 14.52 -3.27
CA ASP A 114 -35.24 15.22 -2.62
C ASP A 114 -34.76 16.56 -2.03
N THR A 115 -35.60 17.59 -2.16
CA THR A 115 -35.26 18.98 -1.78
C THR A 115 -35.00 19.12 -0.27
N GLU A 116 -35.48 18.19 0.55
CA GLU A 116 -35.18 18.13 1.98
C GLU A 116 -33.79 17.55 2.30
N GLN A 117 -33.26 16.61 1.50
CA GLN A 117 -31.89 16.10 1.65
C GLN A 117 -30.84 17.15 1.26
N ILE A 118 -31.15 18.01 0.29
CA ILE A 118 -30.27 19.13 -0.11
C ILE A 118 -30.15 20.15 1.04
N LYS A 119 -31.27 20.46 1.70
CA LYS A 119 -31.28 21.36 2.87
C LYS A 119 -30.56 20.76 4.07
N SER A 120 -30.57 19.44 4.26
CA SER A 120 -29.85 18.78 5.36
C SER A 120 -28.34 18.69 5.11
N LEU A 121 -27.90 18.48 3.87
CA LEU A 121 -26.49 18.57 3.46
C LEU A 121 -25.92 19.98 3.66
N GLN A 122 -26.69 21.01 3.33
CA GLN A 122 -26.31 22.41 3.55
C GLN A 122 -26.32 22.80 5.04
N LYS A 123 -27.19 22.21 5.87
CA LYS A 123 -27.26 22.51 7.32
C LYS A 123 -26.13 21.89 8.14
N ASN A 124 -25.58 20.75 7.70
CA ASN A 124 -24.64 19.95 8.50
C ASN A 124 -23.17 20.03 8.04
N ALA A 125 -22.87 20.65 6.89
CA ALA A 125 -21.50 20.80 6.45
C ALA A 125 -20.80 21.97 7.17
N ARG A 126 -20.01 21.66 8.19
CA ARG A 126 -19.02 22.63 8.71
C ARG A 126 -17.99 22.86 7.61
N ILE A 127 -17.91 24.09 7.09
CA ILE A 127 -16.88 24.50 6.14
C ILE A 127 -15.52 24.12 6.72
N PRO A 128 -14.73 23.27 6.05
CA PRO A 128 -13.41 22.88 6.53
C PRO A 128 -12.50 24.11 6.67
N TRP A 129 -11.65 24.08 7.68
CA TRP A 129 -10.94 25.26 8.22
C TRP A 129 -10.12 26.07 7.20
N ALA A 130 -9.69 25.48 6.08
CA ALA A 130 -8.89 26.16 5.03
C ALA A 130 -9.53 26.12 3.63
N SER A 131 -10.83 25.79 3.51
CA SER A 131 -11.45 25.60 2.20
C SER A 131 -11.57 26.87 1.37
N ASP A 132 -11.72 28.03 2.02
CA ASP A 132 -11.86 29.34 1.36
C ASP A 132 -10.52 30.10 1.22
N LEU A 133 -9.38 29.40 1.36
CA LEU A 133 -8.07 30.04 1.28
C LEU A 133 -7.75 30.42 -0.18
N GLU A 134 -7.13 31.59 -0.36
CA GLU A 134 -6.69 32.02 -1.69
C GLU A 134 -5.55 31.13 -2.22
N LEU A 135 -5.61 30.77 -3.51
CA LEU A 135 -4.63 29.88 -4.14
C LEU A 135 -3.19 30.44 -4.05
N SER A 136 -3.04 31.76 -4.20
CA SER A 136 -1.75 32.47 -4.08
C SER A 136 -1.12 32.27 -2.69
N VAL A 137 -1.92 32.37 -1.63
CA VAL A 137 -1.51 32.14 -0.24
C VAL A 137 -1.15 30.68 0.00
N PHE A 138 -1.96 29.76 -0.51
CA PHE A 138 -1.69 28.32 -0.43
C PHE A 138 -0.37 27.95 -1.10
N ALA A 139 -0.17 28.38 -2.35
CA ALA A 139 1.06 28.14 -3.12
C ALA A 139 2.28 28.71 -2.38
N TYR A 140 2.18 29.93 -1.86
CA TYR A 140 3.26 30.54 -1.08
C TYR A 140 3.67 29.69 0.13
N PHE A 141 2.71 29.19 0.93
CA PHE A 141 3.04 28.34 2.08
C PHE A 141 3.72 27.02 1.69
N LEU A 142 3.35 26.43 0.56
CA LEU A 142 4.00 25.21 0.06
C LEU A 142 5.44 25.48 -0.39
N THR A 143 5.69 26.57 -1.13
CA THR A 143 7.04 26.94 -1.55
C THR A 143 7.97 27.18 -0.35
N VAL A 144 7.48 27.88 0.69
CA VAL A 144 8.27 28.09 1.91
C VAL A 144 8.53 26.76 2.62
N ALA A 145 7.54 25.87 2.69
CA ALA A 145 7.69 24.56 3.33
C ALA A 145 8.70 23.66 2.61
N GLN A 146 8.69 23.63 1.27
CA GLN A 146 9.65 22.87 0.46
C GLN A 146 11.09 23.32 0.75
N ASN A 147 11.32 24.62 0.73
CA ASN A 147 12.64 25.21 1.02
C ASN A 147 13.07 24.98 2.47
N GLN A 148 12.16 25.07 3.44
CA GLN A 148 12.48 24.98 4.87
C GLN A 148 12.79 23.55 5.32
N PHE A 149 12.13 22.55 4.72
CA PHE A 149 12.24 21.17 5.20
C PHE A 149 13.12 20.27 4.33
N GLU A 150 13.71 20.77 3.24
CA GLU A 150 14.53 19.99 2.29
C GLU A 150 13.84 18.67 1.88
N MET A 151 12.52 18.74 1.65
CA MET A 151 11.69 17.55 1.48
C MET A 151 11.46 17.24 0.01
N ASP A 152 12.14 16.22 -0.51
CA ASP A 152 11.82 15.58 -1.80
C ASP A 152 10.43 14.90 -1.79
N GLU A 153 9.90 14.59 -0.60
CA GLU A 153 8.59 13.98 -0.42
C GLU A 153 7.82 14.69 0.70
N LEU A 154 7.25 15.86 0.41
CA LEU A 154 6.08 16.29 1.15
C LEU A 154 5.03 15.19 0.94
N CYS A 155 4.67 14.44 1.99
CA CYS A 155 3.60 13.45 1.92
C CYS A 155 2.29 14.14 1.48
N MET A 156 2.09 14.22 0.17
CA MET A 156 0.88 14.70 -0.48
C MET A 156 -0.20 13.65 -0.24
N LYS A 157 -0.88 13.75 0.91
CA LYS A 157 -2.12 13.04 1.15
C LYS A 157 -3.29 13.94 0.75
N GLY A 158 -4.16 13.37 -0.09
CA GLY A 158 -5.53 13.84 -0.29
C GLY A 158 -5.77 14.64 -1.57
N ASN A 159 -5.27 15.88 -1.64
CA ASN A 159 -5.96 16.87 -2.47
C ASN A 159 -5.35 17.15 -3.86
N ASP A 160 -4.06 16.91 -4.10
CA ASP A 160 -3.52 16.89 -5.48
C ASP A 160 -4.10 15.73 -6.29
N MET A 161 -4.52 14.68 -5.57
CA MET A 161 -5.21 13.52 -6.10
C MET A 161 -6.70 13.78 -6.35
N GLU A 162 -7.36 14.65 -5.55
CA GLU A 162 -8.72 15.14 -5.85
C GLU A 162 -8.73 16.13 -7.03
N LEU A 163 -7.72 17.00 -7.16
CA LEU A 163 -7.57 17.88 -8.32
C LEU A 163 -7.27 17.06 -9.60
N PHE A 164 -6.38 16.08 -9.53
CA PHE A 164 -6.15 15.14 -10.64
C PHE A 164 -7.40 14.30 -10.94
N HIS A 165 -8.16 13.86 -9.92
CA HIS A 165 -9.46 13.19 -10.09
C HIS A 165 -10.52 14.10 -10.71
N PHE A 166 -10.56 15.39 -10.39
CA PHE A 166 -11.46 16.35 -11.03
C PHE A 166 -11.00 16.66 -12.46
N LEU A 167 -9.73 16.89 -12.71
CA LEU A 167 -9.21 17.22 -14.05
C LEU A 167 -9.25 16.04 -15.03
N SER A 168 -9.24 14.80 -14.51
CA SER A 168 -9.45 13.57 -15.30
C SER A 168 -10.89 13.02 -15.19
N ALA A 169 -11.81 13.68 -14.49
CA ALA A 169 -13.20 13.21 -14.39
C ALA A 169 -14.25 14.33 -14.24
N ALA A 170 -13.93 15.56 -14.65
CA ALA A 170 -14.78 16.75 -14.50
C ALA A 170 -16.07 16.64 -15.30
N GLU A 171 -16.10 15.79 -16.32
CA GLU A 171 -17.29 15.41 -17.05
C GLU A 171 -17.52 13.91 -16.83
N TRP A 172 -18.78 13.46 -16.82
CA TRP A 172 -19.11 12.03 -16.88
C TRP A 172 -18.64 11.36 -18.19
N ALA A 173 -17.97 12.12 -19.07
CA ALA A 173 -17.22 11.65 -20.20
C ALA A 173 -15.82 11.19 -19.78
N LEU A 174 -15.40 10.04 -20.30
CA LEU A 174 -14.02 9.56 -20.20
C LEU A 174 -13.07 10.68 -20.66
N PRO A 175 -12.10 11.14 -19.84
CA PRO A 175 -11.16 12.17 -20.27
C PRO A 175 -10.34 11.67 -21.47
N ASP A 176 -10.04 12.56 -22.40
CA ASP A 176 -9.09 12.25 -23.47
C ASP A 176 -7.66 12.24 -22.94
N VAL A 177 -6.80 11.41 -23.54
CA VAL A 177 -5.37 11.31 -23.19
C VAL A 177 -4.70 12.70 -23.26
N ARG A 178 -5.05 13.55 -24.23
CA ARG A 178 -4.46 14.89 -24.36
C ARG A 178 -4.80 15.77 -23.17
N VAL A 179 -6.04 15.72 -22.69
CA VAL A 179 -6.48 16.52 -21.54
C VAL A 179 -5.70 16.10 -20.29
N VAL A 180 -5.53 14.80 -20.05
CA VAL A 180 -4.76 14.31 -18.91
C VAL A 180 -3.29 14.72 -19.02
N ILE A 181 -2.69 14.64 -20.22
CA ILE A 181 -1.31 15.10 -20.47
C ILE A 181 -1.15 16.60 -20.18
N GLU A 182 -2.00 17.46 -20.73
CA GLU A 182 -1.95 18.92 -20.53
C GLU A 182 -1.96 19.27 -19.04
N ARG A 183 -2.82 18.60 -18.27
CA ARG A 183 -2.94 18.81 -16.82
C ARG A 183 -1.75 18.28 -16.03
N LEU A 184 -1.20 17.12 -16.43
CA LEU A 184 0.05 16.63 -15.83
C LEU A 184 1.21 17.59 -16.10
N LEU A 185 1.29 18.17 -17.30
CA LEU A 185 2.30 19.17 -17.62
C LEU A 185 2.14 20.46 -16.79
N GLU A 186 0.91 20.94 -16.58
CA GLU A 186 0.63 22.05 -15.66
C GLU A 186 1.15 21.77 -14.25
N LEU A 187 0.88 20.57 -13.72
CA LEU A 187 1.38 20.14 -12.41
C LEU A 187 2.92 20.06 -12.39
N ILE A 188 3.53 19.47 -13.42
CA ILE A 188 4.99 19.35 -13.52
C ILE A 188 5.65 20.73 -13.56
N ASN A 189 5.05 21.69 -14.26
CA ASN A 189 5.55 23.07 -14.34
C ASN A 189 5.56 23.80 -12.99
N ILE A 190 4.71 23.41 -12.04
CA ILE A 190 4.70 23.95 -10.67
C ILE A 190 5.51 23.09 -9.68
N GLY A 191 6.29 22.11 -10.17
CA GLY A 191 7.22 21.31 -9.37
C GLY A 191 6.74 19.91 -9.01
N PHE A 192 5.60 19.44 -9.55
CA PHE A 192 5.16 18.06 -9.36
C PHE A 192 6.10 17.07 -10.07
N GLN A 193 6.50 16.01 -9.37
CA GLN A 193 7.33 14.96 -9.96
C GLN A 193 6.52 13.68 -10.14
N LEU A 194 6.26 13.29 -11.39
CA LEU A 194 5.60 12.03 -11.68
C LEU A 194 6.61 10.87 -11.66
N ASN A 195 6.82 10.27 -10.49
CA ASN A 195 7.62 9.06 -10.32
C ASN A 195 6.74 7.80 -10.23
N TYR A 196 7.35 6.61 -10.34
CA TYR A 196 6.60 5.34 -10.34
C TYR A 196 5.89 5.04 -9.00
N SER A 197 6.42 5.53 -7.88
CA SER A 197 5.75 5.46 -6.57
C SER A 197 4.45 6.27 -6.55
N ILE A 198 4.46 7.47 -7.14
CA ILE A 198 3.26 8.30 -7.29
C ILE A 198 2.28 7.68 -8.27
N ILE A 199 2.74 7.17 -9.42
CA ILE A 199 1.88 6.45 -10.39
C ILE A 199 1.18 5.26 -9.71
N SER A 200 1.91 4.47 -8.93
CA SER A 200 1.34 3.37 -8.13
C SER A 200 0.22 3.86 -7.21
N LYS A 201 0.45 4.96 -6.46
CA LYS A 201 -0.59 5.59 -5.62
C LYS A 201 -1.79 6.08 -6.42
N ILE A 202 -1.58 6.58 -7.64
CA ILE A 202 -2.67 7.00 -8.54
C ILE A 202 -3.52 5.77 -8.93
N PHE A 203 -2.90 4.66 -9.30
CA PHE A 203 -3.67 3.45 -9.60
C PHE A 203 -4.51 2.97 -8.42
N TYR A 204 -3.97 3.00 -7.20
CA TYR A 204 -4.74 2.66 -6.00
C TYR A 204 -5.86 3.66 -5.71
N LEU A 205 -5.67 4.95 -6.00
CA LEU A 205 -6.73 5.96 -5.86
C LEU A 205 -7.91 5.67 -6.80
N PHE A 206 -7.63 5.28 -8.04
CA PHE A 206 -8.64 4.97 -9.04
C PHE A 206 -9.02 3.48 -9.07
N GLU A 207 -8.71 2.68 -8.03
CA GLU A 207 -8.82 1.22 -8.05
C GLU A 207 -10.17 0.70 -8.60
N ASP A 208 -11.28 1.33 -8.20
CA ASP A 208 -12.65 0.95 -8.60
C ASP A 208 -13.04 1.51 -9.99
N ARG A 209 -12.24 2.41 -10.56
CA ARG A 209 -12.46 3.07 -11.85
C ARG A 209 -11.44 2.67 -12.92
N LEU A 210 -10.42 1.88 -12.57
CA LEU A 210 -9.34 1.49 -13.49
C LEU A 210 -9.84 0.77 -14.74
N GLU A 211 -10.95 0.03 -14.66
CA GLU A 211 -11.58 -0.59 -15.82
C GLU A 211 -12.00 0.44 -16.88
N TYR A 212 -12.37 1.66 -16.46
CA TYR A 212 -12.85 2.72 -17.35
C TYR A 212 -11.73 3.69 -17.73
N ILE A 213 -10.96 4.19 -16.75
CA ILE A 213 -9.98 5.28 -16.95
C ILE A 213 -8.54 4.77 -17.10
N GLY A 214 -8.27 3.51 -16.75
CA GLY A 214 -6.90 3.02 -16.58
C GLY A 214 -6.05 3.11 -17.83
N GLU A 215 -6.59 2.79 -19.02
CA GLU A 215 -5.85 2.88 -20.27
C GLU A 215 -5.46 4.32 -20.63
N VAL A 216 -6.37 5.27 -20.39
CA VAL A 216 -6.09 6.71 -20.57
C VAL A 216 -4.95 7.16 -19.66
N LEU A 217 -4.98 6.73 -18.39
CA LEU A 217 -3.92 7.05 -17.43
C LEU A 217 -2.58 6.46 -17.87
N VAL A 218 -2.56 5.19 -18.29
CA VAL A 218 -1.34 4.51 -18.74
C VAL A 218 -0.72 5.22 -19.94
N GLU A 219 -1.50 5.50 -20.98
CA GLU A 219 -1.01 6.20 -22.17
C GLU A 219 -0.51 7.63 -21.83
N SER A 220 -1.22 8.33 -20.96
CA SER A 220 -0.81 9.67 -20.51
C SER A 220 0.51 9.63 -19.74
N PHE A 221 0.67 8.67 -18.82
CA PHE A 221 1.89 8.53 -18.04
C PHE A 221 3.07 8.08 -18.88
N ILE A 222 2.87 7.16 -19.83
CA ILE A 222 3.89 6.75 -20.80
C ILE A 222 4.41 7.97 -21.57
N PHE A 223 3.51 8.82 -22.08
CA PHE A 223 3.87 10.03 -22.79
C PHE A 223 4.71 10.99 -21.94
N ILE A 224 4.26 11.28 -20.71
CA ILE A 224 4.96 12.18 -19.79
C ILE A 224 6.33 11.62 -19.38
N LYS A 225 6.42 10.31 -19.12
CA LYS A 225 7.65 9.62 -18.71
C LYS A 225 8.62 9.42 -19.87
N GLN A 226 8.18 9.56 -21.12
CA GLN A 226 8.94 9.20 -22.32
C GLN A 226 9.49 7.76 -22.24
N ASP A 227 8.67 6.84 -21.72
CA ASP A 227 9.04 5.43 -21.58
C ASP A 227 8.35 4.59 -22.65
N ASN A 228 8.80 3.36 -22.86
CA ASN A 228 8.05 2.39 -23.66
C ASN A 228 7.04 1.66 -22.77
N ARG A 229 5.95 1.18 -23.38
CA ARG A 229 4.85 0.56 -22.63
C ARG A 229 5.27 -0.65 -21.80
N GLU A 230 6.17 -1.50 -22.30
CA GLU A 230 6.63 -2.69 -21.58
C GLU A 230 7.42 -2.32 -20.33
N ASN A 231 8.42 -1.45 -20.46
CA ASN A 231 9.23 -0.98 -19.34
C ASN A 231 8.40 -0.15 -18.35
N PHE A 232 7.45 0.64 -18.85
CA PHE A 232 6.52 1.38 -18.01
C PHE A 232 5.68 0.45 -17.13
N LEU A 233 5.07 -0.59 -17.71
CA LEU A 233 4.25 -1.56 -16.99
C LEU A 233 5.08 -2.38 -16.00
N ASP A 234 6.31 -2.76 -16.37
CA ASP A 234 7.25 -3.45 -15.47
C ASP A 234 7.54 -2.61 -14.21
N ASN A 235 7.87 -1.33 -14.38
CA ASN A 235 8.16 -0.43 -13.27
C ASN A 235 6.92 -0.12 -12.42
N CYS A 236 5.76 0.05 -13.05
CA CYS A 236 4.48 0.18 -12.34
C CYS A 236 4.21 -1.07 -11.50
N LEU A 237 4.37 -2.26 -12.07
CA LEU A 237 4.15 -3.51 -11.36
C LEU A 237 5.06 -3.60 -10.13
N ILE A 238 6.35 -3.33 -10.28
CA ILE A 238 7.30 -3.30 -9.16
C ILE A 238 6.78 -2.38 -8.06
N GLU A 239 6.51 -1.10 -8.35
CA GLU A 239 6.04 -0.16 -7.32
C GLU A 239 4.66 -0.50 -6.74
N THR A 240 3.77 -1.15 -7.48
CA THR A 240 2.47 -1.60 -6.94
C THR A 240 2.58 -2.79 -6.00
N LEU A 241 3.59 -3.65 -6.18
CA LEU A 241 3.89 -4.77 -5.28
C LEU A 241 4.58 -4.33 -3.98
N LYS A 242 5.31 -3.20 -4.02
CA LYS A 242 5.96 -2.57 -2.84
C LYS A 242 4.97 -1.97 -1.84
N SER A 243 3.85 -1.46 -2.34
CA SER A 243 3.08 -0.43 -1.67
C SER A 243 2.47 -0.91 -0.34
N GLU A 244 2.79 -0.20 0.75
CA GLU A 244 2.06 -0.28 2.04
C GLU A 244 0.57 0.09 1.89
N HIS A 245 0.21 0.71 0.75
CA HIS A 245 -1.16 1.01 0.35
C HIS A 245 -1.80 -0.10 -0.46
N CYS A 246 -1.33 -1.35 -0.37
CA CYS A 246 -2.13 -2.50 -0.79
C CYS A 246 -3.46 -2.47 -0.02
N SER A 247 -4.44 -1.79 -0.59
CA SER A 247 -5.84 -1.85 -0.17
C SER A 247 -6.25 -3.32 -0.13
N ASN A 248 -7.35 -3.64 0.54
CA ASN A 248 -7.82 -5.02 0.64
C ASN A 248 -8.25 -5.65 -0.71
N LYS A 249 -7.92 -5.01 -1.83
CA LYS A 249 -8.56 -5.11 -3.13
C LYS A 249 -7.50 -5.36 -4.23
N PRO A 250 -7.50 -6.54 -4.90
CA PRO A 250 -6.52 -6.89 -5.93
C PRO A 250 -6.77 -6.20 -7.30
N GLN A 251 -7.63 -5.17 -7.35
CA GLN A 251 -8.06 -4.46 -8.55
C GLN A 251 -6.88 -3.94 -9.37
N VAL A 252 -5.90 -3.30 -8.72
CA VAL A 252 -4.72 -2.74 -9.38
C VAL A 252 -3.88 -3.85 -10.04
N TRP A 253 -3.69 -4.98 -9.37
CA TRP A 253 -2.96 -6.12 -9.94
C TRP A 253 -3.74 -6.79 -11.07
N ASN A 254 -5.07 -6.88 -10.96
CA ASN A 254 -5.93 -7.38 -12.04
C ASN A 254 -5.87 -6.48 -13.27
N PHE A 255 -5.86 -5.16 -13.06
CA PHE A 255 -5.70 -4.17 -14.11
C PHE A 255 -4.34 -4.32 -14.83
N LEU A 256 -3.23 -4.30 -14.08
CA LEU A 256 -1.90 -4.48 -14.67
C LEU A 256 -1.76 -5.84 -15.36
N TYR A 257 -2.29 -6.92 -14.77
CA TYR A 257 -2.32 -8.24 -15.39
C TYR A 257 -3.00 -8.23 -16.76
N ALA A 258 -4.07 -7.46 -16.93
CA ALA A 258 -4.80 -7.38 -18.20
C ALA A 258 -4.02 -6.60 -19.28
N LEU A 259 -3.15 -5.67 -18.89
CA LEU A 259 -2.39 -4.83 -19.84
C LEU A 259 -1.06 -5.45 -20.29
N ILE A 260 -0.51 -6.36 -19.50
CA ILE A 260 0.78 -6.99 -19.77
C ILE A 260 0.60 -8.13 -20.79
N GLN A 261 1.43 -8.16 -21.84
CA GLN A 261 1.36 -9.20 -22.88
C GLN A 261 1.76 -10.59 -22.37
N ASN A 262 2.79 -10.68 -21.52
CA ASN A 262 3.23 -11.92 -20.89
C ASN A 262 3.19 -11.79 -19.35
N PRO A 263 2.00 -11.87 -18.72
CA PRO A 263 1.84 -11.57 -17.31
C PRO A 263 2.71 -12.45 -16.42
N GLU A 264 2.83 -13.74 -16.72
CA GLU A 264 3.59 -14.65 -15.87
C GLU A 264 5.08 -14.30 -15.85
N PHE A 265 5.65 -14.01 -17.02
CA PHE A 265 7.06 -13.60 -17.12
C PHE A 265 7.32 -12.29 -16.37
N THR A 266 6.49 -11.27 -16.59
CA THR A 266 6.64 -9.95 -15.98
C THR A 266 6.45 -10.00 -14.46
N PHE A 267 5.46 -10.73 -13.95
CA PHE A 267 5.30 -10.90 -12.51
C PHE A 267 6.43 -11.71 -11.87
N ILE A 268 7.01 -12.70 -12.57
CA ILE A 268 8.23 -13.38 -12.10
C ILE A 268 9.41 -12.43 -12.05
N LYS A 269 9.58 -11.56 -13.06
CA LYS A 269 10.63 -10.54 -13.08
C LYS A 269 10.48 -9.59 -11.88
N ALA A 270 9.27 -9.10 -11.62
CA ALA A 270 9.00 -8.23 -10.47
C ALA A 270 9.19 -8.96 -9.13
N PHE A 271 8.76 -10.22 -9.00
CA PHE A 271 8.99 -11.04 -7.81
C PHE A 271 10.49 -11.23 -7.53
N ASN A 272 11.27 -11.55 -8.56
CA ASN A 272 12.71 -11.73 -8.45
C ASN A 272 13.46 -10.42 -8.14
N HIS A 273 12.94 -9.28 -8.58
CA HIS A 273 13.47 -7.97 -8.18
C HIS A 273 13.48 -7.83 -6.64
N TYR A 274 12.37 -8.17 -5.97
CA TYR A 274 12.30 -8.15 -4.51
C TYR A 274 13.13 -9.24 -3.83
N LEU A 275 13.16 -10.44 -4.41
CA LEU A 275 13.99 -11.53 -3.88
C LEU A 275 15.47 -11.14 -3.84
N SER A 276 15.97 -10.52 -4.92
CA SER A 276 17.37 -10.08 -5.04
C SER A 276 17.70 -8.91 -4.11
N LYS A 277 16.78 -7.96 -3.97
CA LYS A 277 16.94 -6.82 -3.04
C LYS A 277 17.03 -7.28 -1.59
N ASN A 278 16.20 -8.24 -1.19
CA ASN A 278 16.19 -8.77 0.18
C ASN A 278 17.44 -9.61 0.51
N GLN A 279 18.06 -10.26 -0.48
CA GLN A 279 19.34 -10.95 -0.29
C GLN A 279 20.50 -9.97 -0.02
N ASN A 280 20.46 -8.77 -0.60
CA ASN A 280 21.48 -7.74 -0.40
C ASN A 280 21.31 -6.98 0.93
N SER A 281 20.10 -6.94 1.51
CA SER A 281 19.84 -6.35 2.83
C SER A 281 19.98 -7.33 4.00
N MET A 282 20.34 -8.59 3.73
CA MET A 282 20.32 -9.69 4.70
C MET A 282 21.52 -9.77 5.65
N ILE A 283 22.31 -8.69 5.76
CA ILE A 283 23.42 -8.64 6.72
C ILE A 283 22.92 -8.34 8.15
N ASP A 284 21.74 -7.70 8.35
CA ASP A 284 21.40 -7.14 9.69
C ASP A 284 19.91 -7.13 10.12
N SER A 285 19.04 -8.11 9.79
CA SER A 285 17.71 -8.12 10.45
C SER A 285 17.15 -9.50 10.82
N GLU A 286 16.79 -9.61 12.11
CA GLU A 286 16.38 -10.81 12.83
C GLU A 286 14.92 -11.25 12.60
N SER A 287 14.16 -10.61 11.69
CA SER A 287 12.76 -10.98 11.41
C SER A 287 12.52 -11.30 9.94
N LYS A 288 12.58 -12.59 9.57
CA LYS A 288 12.25 -13.04 8.20
C LYS A 288 10.74 -13.05 8.00
N GLN A 289 10.24 -12.05 7.29
CA GLN A 289 8.87 -11.98 6.79
C GLN A 289 8.82 -12.41 5.31
N LEU A 290 7.60 -12.63 4.78
CA LEU A 290 7.41 -12.82 3.34
C LEU A 290 7.88 -11.57 2.60
N ILE A 291 8.51 -11.77 1.43
CA ILE A 291 9.07 -10.66 0.65
C ILE A 291 8.02 -9.70 0.07
N LEU A 292 6.78 -10.17 -0.04
CA LEU A 292 5.63 -9.43 -0.56
C LEU A 292 4.43 -9.57 0.39
N PRO A 293 3.39 -8.72 0.26
CA PRO A 293 2.20 -8.82 1.10
C PRO A 293 1.49 -10.17 0.96
N SER A 294 0.97 -10.70 2.07
CA SER A 294 0.22 -11.96 2.14
C SER A 294 -0.83 -12.17 1.04
N LYS A 295 -1.52 -11.09 0.67
CA LYS A 295 -2.59 -11.09 -0.34
C LYS A 295 -2.07 -11.38 -1.75
N PHE A 296 -0.83 -10.99 -2.04
CA PHE A 296 -0.20 -11.25 -3.33
C PHE A 296 -0.11 -12.74 -3.60
N TYR A 297 0.35 -13.53 -2.63
CA TYR A 297 0.48 -14.99 -2.77
C TYR A 297 -0.85 -15.67 -3.06
N ILE A 298 -1.92 -15.26 -2.37
CA ILE A 298 -3.27 -15.78 -2.58
C ILE A 298 -3.77 -15.36 -3.97
N TRP A 299 -3.56 -14.09 -4.36
CA TRP A 299 -3.94 -13.59 -5.67
C TRP A 299 -3.21 -14.34 -6.80
N VAL A 300 -1.90 -14.58 -6.68
CA VAL A 300 -1.11 -15.34 -7.66
C VAL A 300 -1.70 -16.73 -7.86
N LEU A 301 -1.95 -17.46 -6.77
CA LEU A 301 -2.49 -18.81 -6.81
C LEU A 301 -3.84 -18.86 -7.55
N ARG A 302 -4.71 -17.87 -7.34
CA ARG A 302 -6.01 -17.77 -8.03
C ARG A 302 -5.88 -17.35 -9.48
N LYS A 303 -5.05 -16.34 -9.76
CA LYS A 303 -4.99 -15.71 -11.08
C LYS A 303 -4.22 -16.55 -12.09
N PHE A 304 -3.09 -17.13 -11.67
CA PHE A 304 -2.23 -17.95 -12.52
C PHE A 304 -2.52 -19.45 -12.41
N GLY A 305 -3.17 -19.87 -11.32
CA GLY A 305 -3.47 -21.27 -11.06
C GLY A 305 -2.25 -22.06 -10.56
N THR A 306 -2.47 -23.33 -10.24
CA THR A 306 -1.50 -24.19 -9.56
C THR A 306 -0.35 -24.66 -10.48
N ASN A 307 -0.58 -24.66 -11.79
CA ASN A 307 0.42 -25.12 -12.77
C ASN A 307 1.47 -24.06 -13.15
N ALA A 308 1.22 -22.80 -12.80
CA ALA A 308 2.09 -21.69 -13.15
C ALA A 308 3.43 -21.74 -12.39
N LYS A 309 4.50 -21.33 -13.08
CA LYS A 309 5.85 -21.19 -12.55
C LYS A 309 5.89 -20.16 -11.41
N ILE A 310 5.17 -19.04 -11.53
CA ILE A 310 5.12 -18.04 -10.45
C ILE A 310 4.49 -18.59 -9.17
N THR A 311 3.46 -19.42 -9.29
CA THR A 311 2.81 -20.07 -8.14
C THR A 311 3.77 -21.01 -7.43
N LYS A 312 4.59 -21.77 -8.18
CA LYS A 312 5.63 -22.63 -7.59
C LYS A 312 6.72 -21.83 -6.88
N LEU A 313 7.14 -20.70 -7.47
CA LEU A 313 8.11 -19.78 -6.84
C LEU A 313 7.56 -19.17 -5.54
N CYS A 314 6.27 -18.79 -5.54
CA CYS A 314 5.57 -18.32 -4.35
C CYS A 314 5.59 -19.39 -3.25
N PHE A 315 5.25 -20.65 -3.57
CA PHE A 315 5.31 -21.74 -2.60
C PHE A 315 6.73 -21.97 -2.05
N GLU A 316 7.75 -21.94 -2.91
CA GLU A 316 9.14 -22.11 -2.48
C GLU A 316 9.56 -21.04 -1.46
N GLU A 317 9.17 -19.78 -1.69
CA GLU A 317 9.44 -18.69 -0.76
C GLU A 317 8.64 -18.83 0.54
N ILE A 318 7.33 -19.14 0.47
CA ILE A 318 6.50 -19.42 1.65
C ILE A 318 7.12 -20.54 2.50
N LEU A 319 7.54 -21.64 1.86
CA LEU A 319 8.11 -22.79 2.54
C LEU A 319 9.44 -22.43 3.24
N LYS A 320 10.33 -21.70 2.55
CA LYS A 320 11.59 -21.22 3.12
C LYS A 320 11.34 -20.29 4.31
N THR A 321 10.37 -19.39 4.20
CA THR A 321 9.98 -18.47 5.28
C THR A 321 9.43 -19.26 6.47
N ARG A 322 8.49 -20.20 6.28
CA ARG A 322 7.95 -21.06 7.34
C ARG A 322 9.02 -21.87 8.08
N ILE A 323 9.95 -22.48 7.34
CA ILE A 323 11.07 -23.23 7.94
C ILE A 323 12.03 -22.30 8.69
N SER A 324 12.23 -21.07 8.21
CA SER A 324 13.07 -20.12 8.92
C SER A 324 12.44 -19.66 10.24
N LEU A 325 11.12 -19.47 10.27
CA LEU A 325 10.37 -19.14 11.49
C LEU A 325 10.44 -20.29 12.51
N ASP A 326 10.31 -21.53 12.03
CA ASP A 326 10.50 -22.72 12.86
C ASP A 326 11.88 -22.76 13.52
N ARG A 327 12.95 -22.47 12.77
CA ARG A 327 14.31 -22.41 13.35
C ARG A 327 14.47 -21.33 14.41
N GLN A 328 13.79 -20.19 14.26
CA GLN A 328 13.80 -19.13 15.28
C GLN A 328 13.12 -19.62 16.55
N LEU A 329 11.95 -20.27 16.44
CA LEU A 329 11.24 -20.87 17.58
C LEU A 329 12.07 -21.95 18.30
N GLN A 330 12.89 -22.70 17.57
CA GLN A 330 13.78 -23.70 18.15
C GLN A 330 14.95 -23.08 18.94
N GLN A 331 15.36 -21.85 18.60
CA GLN A 331 16.47 -21.14 19.24
C GLN A 331 16.00 -20.32 20.46
N ASP A 332 14.75 -19.87 20.47
CA ASP A 332 14.15 -19.18 21.60
C ASP A 332 13.93 -20.17 22.78
N THR A 333 14.64 -19.92 23.89
CA THR A 333 14.62 -20.76 25.10
C THR A 333 13.40 -20.51 25.99
N THR A 334 12.67 -19.43 25.71
CA THR A 334 11.34 -19.15 26.25
C THR A 334 10.33 -19.92 25.39
N ASN A 335 9.51 -20.80 25.97
CA ASN A 335 8.40 -21.48 25.28
C ASN A 335 7.38 -20.47 24.71
N VAL A 336 7.72 -19.79 23.62
CA VAL A 336 6.91 -18.76 22.97
C VAL A 336 6.41 -19.34 21.66
N ASP A 337 5.11 -19.21 21.39
CA ASP A 337 4.46 -19.74 20.19
C ASP A 337 4.69 -18.88 18.93
N ILE A 338 5.38 -17.74 19.08
CA ILE A 338 5.59 -16.72 18.05
C ILE A 338 7.06 -16.29 18.05
N PRO A 339 7.75 -16.27 16.89
CA PRO A 339 9.14 -15.83 16.81
C PRO A 339 9.33 -14.37 17.25
N THR A 340 10.45 -14.10 17.92
CA THR A 340 10.83 -12.75 18.32
C THR A 340 10.86 -11.78 17.13
N GLY A 341 10.26 -10.60 17.29
CA GLY A 341 10.24 -9.54 16.26
C GLY A 341 9.11 -9.65 15.22
N ILE A 342 8.21 -10.63 15.34
CA ILE A 342 7.05 -10.79 14.45
C ILE A 342 5.76 -10.68 15.26
N ASN A 343 4.81 -9.88 14.76
CA ASN A 343 3.50 -9.77 15.41
C ASN A 343 2.62 -11.00 15.10
N GLN A 344 1.69 -11.32 16.01
CA GLN A 344 0.82 -12.49 15.89
C GLN A 344 0.02 -12.53 14.58
N HIS A 345 -0.48 -11.37 14.13
CA HIS A 345 -1.29 -11.28 12.91
C HIS A 345 -0.47 -11.62 11.66
N VAL A 346 0.77 -11.14 11.56
CA VAL A 346 1.70 -11.44 10.46
C VAL A 346 2.09 -12.91 10.49
N PHE A 347 2.45 -13.45 11.66
CA PHE A 347 2.76 -14.87 11.80
C PHE A 347 1.57 -15.75 11.37
N GLN A 348 0.37 -15.43 11.83
CA GLN A 348 -0.86 -16.12 11.46
C GLN A 348 -1.14 -16.03 9.96
N ALA A 349 -0.92 -14.86 9.35
CA ALA A 349 -1.09 -14.70 7.91
C ALA A 349 -0.13 -15.59 7.11
N ILE A 350 1.14 -15.69 7.51
CA ILE A 350 2.13 -16.58 6.88
C ILE A 350 1.69 -18.05 7.02
N CYS A 351 1.26 -18.46 8.21
CA CYS A 351 0.70 -19.80 8.44
C CYS A 351 -0.50 -20.08 7.53
N ASN A 352 -1.45 -19.15 7.46
CA ASN A 352 -2.66 -19.29 6.66
C ASN A 352 -2.37 -19.40 5.15
N ILE A 353 -1.43 -18.61 4.62
CA ILE A 353 -1.04 -18.69 3.19
C ILE A 353 -0.43 -20.05 2.88
N PHE A 354 0.44 -20.57 3.75
CA PHE A 354 0.98 -21.91 3.59
C PHE A 354 -0.14 -22.96 3.50
N LYS A 355 -1.12 -22.89 4.41
CA LYS A 355 -2.31 -23.76 4.40
C LYS A 355 -3.13 -23.59 3.11
N PHE A 356 -3.31 -22.37 2.61
CA PHE A 356 -3.98 -22.10 1.34
C PHE A 356 -3.31 -22.81 0.16
N TYR A 357 -1.97 -22.78 0.10
CA TYR A 357 -1.22 -23.46 -0.95
C TYR A 357 -1.31 -24.99 -0.81
N CYS A 358 -1.14 -25.53 0.40
CA CYS A 358 -1.29 -26.96 0.64
C CYS A 358 -2.69 -27.47 0.27
N ASN A 359 -3.73 -26.67 0.52
CA ASN A 359 -5.12 -27.00 0.18
C ASN A 359 -5.40 -26.95 -1.33
N ALA A 360 -4.56 -26.28 -2.13
CA ALA A 360 -4.80 -26.06 -3.54
C ALA A 360 -4.23 -27.17 -4.44
N GLU A 361 -2.94 -27.49 -4.28
CA GLU A 361 -2.28 -28.62 -4.95
C GLU A 361 -1.02 -28.98 -4.14
N ASN A 362 -0.38 -30.09 -4.50
CA ASN A 362 0.98 -30.33 -4.08
C ASN A 362 1.98 -29.46 -4.86
N PHE A 363 2.72 -28.65 -4.11
CA PHE A 363 3.84 -27.86 -4.61
C PHE A 363 5.20 -28.36 -4.09
N TYR A 364 5.23 -29.42 -3.27
CA TYR A 364 6.49 -29.99 -2.80
C TYR A 364 7.28 -30.62 -3.95
N LEU A 365 8.59 -30.40 -3.93
CA LEU A 365 9.58 -30.98 -4.83
C LEU A 365 10.62 -31.77 -4.02
N PRO A 366 11.26 -32.79 -4.61
CA PRO A 366 12.33 -33.52 -3.94
C PRO A 366 13.49 -32.63 -3.47
N SER A 367 13.76 -31.53 -4.19
CA SER A 367 14.75 -30.52 -3.81
C SER A 367 14.43 -29.79 -2.50
N HIS A 368 13.19 -29.83 -2.02
CA HIS A 368 12.82 -29.22 -0.74
C HIS A 368 13.25 -30.07 0.47
N LEU A 369 13.65 -31.33 0.29
CA LEU A 369 14.02 -32.21 1.41
C LEU A 369 15.19 -31.66 2.24
N ASP A 370 16.16 -30.98 1.63
CA ASP A 370 17.32 -30.40 2.35
C ASP A 370 16.93 -29.26 3.30
N ILE A 371 15.90 -28.47 2.96
CA ILE A 371 15.39 -27.43 3.86
C ILE A 371 14.41 -28.02 4.88
N LEU A 372 13.58 -28.97 4.47
CA LEU A 372 12.59 -29.66 5.31
C LEU A 372 13.22 -30.53 6.39
N SER A 373 14.43 -31.06 6.15
CA SER A 373 15.14 -31.87 7.14
C SER A 373 15.51 -31.11 8.42
N GLN A 374 15.41 -29.79 8.37
CA GLN A 374 15.70 -28.87 9.48
C GLN A 374 14.41 -28.41 10.20
N CYS A 375 13.26 -28.94 9.82
CA CYS A 375 11.95 -28.56 10.34
C CYS A 375 11.50 -29.48 11.48
N THR A 376 10.90 -28.93 12.54
CA THR A 376 10.26 -29.67 13.64
C THR A 376 8.74 -29.49 13.66
N ILE A 377 8.20 -28.45 12.99
CA ILE A 377 6.76 -28.19 12.96
C ILE A 377 6.00 -29.26 12.18
N VAL A 378 5.08 -29.93 12.87
CA VAL A 378 4.21 -30.96 12.31
C VAL A 378 3.30 -30.43 11.19
N GLU A 379 2.78 -29.20 11.31
CA GLU A 379 1.94 -28.60 10.27
C GLU A 379 2.64 -28.44 8.92
N ILE A 380 3.99 -28.39 8.89
CA ILE A 380 4.78 -28.30 7.65
C ILE A 380 5.08 -29.69 7.08
N LEU A 381 5.34 -30.67 7.95
CA LEU A 381 5.76 -32.02 7.57
C LEU A 381 4.59 -32.96 7.26
N ALA A 382 3.49 -32.87 7.99
CA ALA A 382 2.34 -33.77 7.84
C ALA A 382 1.67 -33.70 6.45
N PRO A 383 1.45 -32.50 5.84
CA PRO A 383 0.92 -32.43 4.48
C PRO A 383 1.80 -33.16 3.45
N LEU A 384 3.12 -33.16 3.64
CA LEU A 384 4.05 -33.90 2.78
C LEU A 384 3.97 -35.41 3.05
N PHE A 385 4.26 -35.85 4.27
CA PHE A 385 4.50 -37.27 4.59
C PHE A 385 3.23 -38.08 4.85
N LYS A 386 2.14 -37.43 5.28
CA LYS A 386 0.89 -38.11 5.63
C LYS A 386 -0.25 -37.88 4.62
N HIS A 387 -0.08 -36.95 3.68
CA HIS A 387 -1.03 -36.74 2.58
C HIS A 387 -0.41 -36.91 1.21
N TYR A 388 0.48 -36.01 0.81
CA TYR A 388 0.97 -35.96 -0.57
C TYR A 388 1.78 -37.19 -0.98
N LEU A 389 2.77 -37.60 -0.19
CA LEU A 389 3.59 -38.76 -0.52
C LEU A 389 2.74 -40.05 -0.54
N PRO A 390 1.86 -40.32 0.44
CA PRO A 390 0.92 -41.43 0.34
C PRO A 390 0.08 -41.42 -0.95
N ASP A 391 -0.55 -40.30 -1.29
CA ASP A 391 -1.34 -40.19 -2.53
C ASP A 391 -0.48 -40.40 -3.80
N LEU A 392 0.74 -39.85 -3.81
CA LEU A 392 1.67 -40.00 -4.93
C LEU A 392 2.03 -41.47 -5.17
N PHE A 393 2.24 -42.23 -4.10
CA PHE A 393 2.63 -43.64 -4.12
C PHE A 393 1.44 -44.63 -4.09
N ASP A 394 0.20 -44.14 -4.23
CA ASP A 394 -1.02 -44.94 -4.18
C ASP A 394 -1.19 -45.70 -2.83
N MET A 395 -0.94 -45.01 -1.72
CA MET A 395 -1.06 -45.51 -0.33
C MET A 395 -2.13 -44.76 0.46
N ASP A 396 -2.55 -45.31 1.61
CA ASP A 396 -3.54 -44.68 2.47
C ASP A 396 -3.06 -43.36 3.08
N VAL A 397 -3.84 -42.32 2.79
CA VAL A 397 -3.69 -40.96 3.30
C VAL A 397 -4.16 -40.92 4.75
N SER A 398 -3.31 -40.42 5.65
CA SER A 398 -3.60 -40.31 7.09
C SER A 398 -3.64 -38.87 7.60
N PHE A 399 -3.64 -37.90 6.70
CA PHE A 399 -3.81 -36.48 6.99
C PHE A 399 -4.85 -35.90 6.04
N GLU A 400 -5.92 -35.38 6.60
CA GLU A 400 -7.03 -34.84 5.84
C GLU A 400 -6.74 -33.41 5.36
N LEU A 401 -7.09 -33.14 4.12
CA LEU A 401 -7.17 -31.80 3.55
C LEU A 401 -8.66 -31.47 3.29
N PRO A 402 -9.10 -30.21 3.43
CA PRO A 402 -8.28 -29.01 3.63
C PRO A 402 -7.82 -28.77 5.09
N MET A 403 -6.61 -28.25 5.26
CA MET A 403 -6.12 -27.69 6.53
C MET A 403 -7.01 -26.52 6.98
N GLN A 404 -7.29 -26.45 8.27
CA GLN A 404 -8.08 -25.38 8.87
C GLN A 404 -7.34 -24.03 8.85
N ILE A 405 -8.01 -23.00 8.35
CA ILE A 405 -7.52 -21.62 8.25
C ILE A 405 -8.20 -20.81 9.35
N ILE A 406 -7.43 -20.06 10.14
CA ILE A 406 -7.95 -19.22 11.22
C ILE A 406 -8.36 -17.87 10.62
N ASN A 407 -9.64 -17.53 10.71
CA ASN A 407 -10.25 -16.37 10.07
C ASN A 407 -10.18 -15.12 10.96
N ASP A 408 -9.01 -14.49 11.02
CA ASP A 408 -8.85 -13.14 11.59
C ASP A 408 -8.27 -12.13 10.57
N ILE A 409 -8.11 -12.54 9.30
CA ILE A 409 -7.66 -11.63 8.24
C ILE A 409 -8.90 -10.88 7.73
N ASP A 410 -9.00 -9.59 8.07
CA ASP A 410 -10.04 -8.64 7.66
C ASP A 410 -10.69 -9.00 6.31
N ASN A 411 -11.98 -9.37 6.36
CA ASN A 411 -12.92 -9.50 5.23
C ASN A 411 -12.36 -10.20 3.98
N PHE A 412 -12.09 -11.50 4.09
CA PHE A 412 -11.91 -12.41 2.96
C PHE A 412 -13.17 -13.27 2.68
N ASP A 413 -14.37 -12.74 2.91
CA ASP A 413 -15.63 -13.50 2.75
C ASP A 413 -15.90 -13.99 1.30
N ASP A 414 -15.26 -13.40 0.29
CA ASP A 414 -15.53 -13.68 -1.13
C ASP A 414 -14.62 -14.74 -1.77
N TYR A 415 -13.90 -15.52 -0.96
CA TYR A 415 -12.68 -16.21 -1.37
C TYR A 415 -12.66 -17.73 -1.10
N ASN A 416 -13.81 -18.32 -0.78
CA ASN A 416 -13.98 -19.72 -0.35
C ASN A 416 -13.95 -20.80 -1.46
N ILE A 417 -13.57 -20.47 -2.69
CA ILE A 417 -13.55 -21.44 -3.79
C ILE A 417 -12.13 -21.56 -4.37
N LEU A 418 -11.42 -22.60 -3.94
CA LEU A 418 -10.19 -23.06 -4.57
C LEU A 418 -10.55 -23.86 -5.84
N PRO A 419 -9.86 -23.65 -6.98
CA PRO A 419 -10.03 -24.48 -8.15
C PRO A 419 -9.69 -25.93 -7.83
N LYS A 420 -10.60 -26.88 -8.11
CA LYS A 420 -10.29 -28.32 -7.99
C LYS A 420 -9.20 -28.68 -9.00
N ALA A 421 -8.12 -29.28 -8.51
CA ALA A 421 -7.03 -29.77 -9.35
C ALA A 421 -7.54 -30.83 -10.34
N THR A 422 -7.36 -30.59 -11.64
CA THR A 422 -7.44 -31.61 -12.67
C THR A 422 -6.03 -31.97 -13.11
N THR A 423 -5.47 -33.10 -12.66
CA THR A 423 -4.14 -33.53 -13.13
C THR A 423 -4.16 -34.92 -13.77
N LYS A 424 -3.66 -34.92 -15.02
CA LYS A 424 -3.55 -36.03 -15.97
C LYS A 424 -2.51 -37.06 -15.52
N ARG A 425 -2.92 -38.33 -15.49
CA ARG A 425 -2.22 -39.61 -15.19
C ARG A 425 -0.75 -39.78 -15.64
N LYS A 426 -0.25 -38.98 -16.60
CA LYS A 426 1.11 -39.12 -17.19
C LYS A 426 2.24 -38.46 -16.36
N ARG A 427 1.95 -37.38 -15.61
CA ARG A 427 2.94 -36.67 -14.76
C ARG A 427 3.38 -37.48 -13.53
N LYS A 428 2.51 -38.37 -13.03
CA LYS A 428 2.71 -39.16 -11.79
C LYS A 428 3.98 -40.03 -11.84
N LYS A 429 4.34 -40.59 -13.01
CA LYS A 429 5.43 -41.57 -13.13
C LYS A 429 6.85 -40.98 -13.06
N CYS A 430 7.08 -39.78 -13.59
CA CYS A 430 8.40 -39.12 -13.53
C CYS A 430 8.68 -38.64 -12.10
N MET A 431 7.70 -37.94 -11.51
CA MET A 431 7.73 -37.47 -10.14
C MET A 431 8.01 -38.61 -9.15
N LEU A 432 7.36 -39.77 -9.32
CA LEU A 432 7.59 -40.95 -8.48
C LEU A 432 9.06 -41.37 -8.41
N LYS A 433 9.77 -41.37 -9.53
CA LYS A 433 11.16 -41.83 -9.58
C LYS A 433 12.10 -40.85 -8.90
N GLU A 434 11.87 -39.55 -9.09
CA GLU A 434 12.66 -38.50 -8.42
C GLU A 434 12.44 -38.52 -6.91
N TRP A 435 11.19 -38.67 -6.46
CA TRP A 435 10.87 -38.81 -5.04
C TRP A 435 11.47 -40.07 -4.42
N ASP A 436 11.36 -41.23 -5.07
CA ASP A 436 11.97 -42.50 -4.63
C ASP A 436 13.48 -42.30 -4.40
N GLN A 437 14.20 -41.75 -5.39
CA GLN A 437 15.64 -41.51 -5.29
C GLN A 437 16.01 -40.55 -4.16
N SER A 438 15.31 -39.42 -4.04
CA SER A 438 15.63 -38.43 -3.02
C SER A 438 15.30 -38.91 -1.60
N LEU A 439 14.21 -39.65 -1.40
CA LEU A 439 13.86 -40.20 -0.08
C LEU A 439 14.88 -41.23 0.40
N TYR A 440 15.33 -42.15 -0.48
CA TYR A 440 16.38 -43.10 -0.13
C TYR A 440 17.71 -42.40 0.21
N LYS A 441 18.11 -41.40 -0.59
CA LYS A 441 19.32 -40.61 -0.32
C LYS A 441 19.28 -39.97 1.08
N PHE A 442 18.12 -39.51 1.53
CA PHE A 442 17.97 -38.94 2.87
C PHE A 442 17.93 -39.98 3.98
N SER A 443 17.44 -41.19 3.71
CA SER A 443 17.47 -42.29 4.68
C SER A 443 18.89 -42.77 5.00
N GLU A 444 19.84 -42.55 4.08
CA GLU A 444 21.26 -42.88 4.24
C GLU A 444 22.07 -41.75 4.89
N LYS A 445 21.52 -40.53 5.03
CA LYS A 445 22.22 -39.42 5.71
C LYS A 445 22.31 -39.66 7.23
N ASN A 446 23.47 -39.34 7.82
CA ASN A 446 23.75 -39.52 9.25
C ASN A 446 22.79 -38.77 10.18
N SER A 447 22.58 -39.31 11.39
CA SER A 447 21.65 -38.82 12.42
C SER A 447 21.97 -37.44 13.02
N GLY A 448 23.07 -36.79 12.65
CA GLY A 448 23.43 -35.46 13.17
C GLY A 448 22.79 -34.29 12.43
N GLU A 449 22.38 -34.47 11.17
CA GLU A 449 21.96 -33.36 10.28
C GLU A 449 20.44 -33.20 10.14
N LEU A 450 19.66 -34.18 10.63
CA LEU A 450 18.21 -34.22 10.52
C LEU A 450 17.57 -33.94 11.88
N THR A 451 16.50 -33.14 11.91
CA THR A 451 15.68 -33.04 13.13
C THR A 451 15.06 -34.39 13.48
N ASN A 452 14.85 -34.64 14.77
CA ASN A 452 14.23 -35.88 15.23
C ASN A 452 12.80 -36.03 14.67
N THR A 453 12.05 -34.93 14.56
CA THR A 453 10.70 -34.93 13.99
C THR A 453 10.74 -35.36 12.51
N PHE A 454 11.57 -34.72 11.68
CA PHE A 454 11.70 -35.09 10.28
C PHE A 454 12.12 -36.55 10.11
N ARG A 455 13.10 -37.01 10.90
CA ARG A 455 13.53 -38.41 10.89
C ARG A 455 12.39 -39.38 11.21
N SER A 456 11.58 -39.06 12.21
CA SER A 456 10.41 -39.88 12.56
C SER A 456 9.45 -40.01 11.37
N TYR A 457 9.11 -38.90 10.72
CA TYR A 457 8.23 -38.90 9.54
C TYR A 457 8.84 -39.65 8.34
N LEU A 458 10.14 -39.45 8.09
CA LEU A 458 10.85 -40.14 7.01
C LEU A 458 10.87 -41.65 7.23
N ASN A 459 11.17 -42.10 8.46
CA ASN A 459 11.23 -43.51 8.80
C ASN A 459 9.85 -44.16 8.77
N GLU A 460 8.83 -43.52 9.34
CA GLU A 460 7.43 -43.98 9.28
C GLU A 460 6.99 -44.15 7.81
N PHE A 461 7.32 -43.18 6.95
CA PHE A 461 6.96 -43.27 5.54
C PHE A 461 7.72 -44.39 4.79
N ILE A 462 9.04 -44.48 4.94
CA ILE A 462 9.86 -45.44 4.19
C ILE A 462 9.65 -46.88 4.68
N TYR A 463 9.74 -47.11 5.98
CA TYR A 463 9.75 -48.46 6.54
C TYR A 463 8.34 -49.01 6.78
N ASP A 464 7.42 -48.18 7.27
CA ASP A 464 6.09 -48.68 7.64
C ASP A 464 5.12 -48.67 6.46
N LYS A 465 5.20 -47.66 5.58
CA LYS A 465 4.28 -47.51 4.44
C LYS A 465 4.87 -47.97 3.10
N LEU A 466 6.08 -47.53 2.75
CA LEU A 466 6.61 -47.78 1.40
C LEU A 466 7.02 -49.24 1.17
N GLN A 467 7.68 -49.88 2.15
CA GLN A 467 8.09 -51.29 2.06
C GLN A 467 6.91 -52.27 2.11
N THR A 468 5.80 -51.90 2.78
CA THR A 468 4.59 -52.72 2.88
C THR A 468 3.67 -52.57 1.65
N SER A 469 3.87 -51.54 0.81
CA SER A 469 3.07 -51.27 -0.39
C SER A 469 3.34 -52.24 -1.56
N GLU A 470 2.34 -52.47 -2.42
CA GLU A 470 2.46 -53.28 -3.65
C GLU A 470 3.55 -52.78 -4.62
N PHE A 471 3.96 -51.51 -4.51
CA PHE A 471 5.00 -50.90 -5.34
C PHE A 471 6.39 -51.49 -5.03
N ALA A 472 6.68 -51.80 -3.77
CA ALA A 472 7.89 -52.52 -3.36
C ALA A 472 7.88 -53.98 -3.88
N ASN A 473 6.71 -54.64 -3.85
CA ASN A 473 6.53 -55.99 -4.37
C ASN A 473 6.71 -56.09 -5.90
N LYS A 474 6.35 -55.03 -6.65
CA LYS A 474 6.65 -54.94 -8.11
C LYS A 474 8.15 -54.72 -8.41
N LYS A 475 8.91 -54.07 -7.52
CA LYS A 475 10.36 -53.89 -7.65
C LYS A 475 11.11 -55.21 -7.43
N CYS A 476 10.66 -56.05 -6.48
CA CYS A 476 11.22 -57.40 -6.28
C CYS A 476 10.95 -58.35 -7.47
N ARG A 477 9.76 -58.30 -8.07
CA ARG A 477 9.43 -59.15 -9.25
C ARG A 477 10.18 -58.81 -10.54
N LYS A 478 10.86 -57.67 -10.63
CA LYS A 478 11.67 -57.27 -11.80
C LYS A 478 13.17 -57.50 -11.65
N ARG A 479 13.61 -58.03 -10.49
CA ARG A 479 15.01 -58.39 -10.21
C ARG A 479 15.26 -59.91 -10.20
N HIS A 480 14.31 -60.71 -10.68
CA HIS A 480 14.48 -62.14 -10.93
C HIS A 480 14.47 -62.43 -12.42
#